data_AF-A0A945XDS2-F1
#
_entry.id   AF-A0A945XDS2-F1
#
_cell.length_a   1.000
_cell.length_b   1.000
_cell.length_c   1.000
_cell.angle_alpha   90.00
_cell.angle_beta   90.00
_cell.angle_gamma   90.00
#
_symmetry.space_group_name_H-M   'P 1'
#
loop_
_entity.id
_entity.type
_entity.pdbx_description
1 polymer ?
#
loop_
_entity_poly.entity_id
_entity_poly.type
_entity_poly.pdbx_seq_one_letter_code
_entity_poly.pdbx_strand_id
1 'polypeptide(L)'
;MKLTPDQQAMLDGEKGWPLQIAMQMLTAVGAALDAPDMIPVTSTHLVIDGTALGEAGRDFLERLVEEGGRFAVPASINAIAVDRTKADMTAEEHDQIRMLEACEKMGALPSCSCNPFIQG
;
A
#
# COMPACT_ATOMS: atom_id res chain seq x y z
N MET A 1 19.40 -12.43 -3.00
CA MET A 1 17.95 -12.64 -3.17
C MET A 1 17.66 -13.83 -4.07
N LYS A 2 17.03 -14.87 -3.53
CA LYS A 2 16.50 -16.03 -4.26
C LYS A 2 14.98 -15.88 -4.34
N LEU A 3 14.42 -15.94 -5.54
CA LEU A 3 12.98 -15.83 -5.78
C LEU A 3 12.38 -17.19 -6.11
N THR A 4 11.16 -17.44 -5.64
CA THR A 4 10.35 -18.57 -6.11
C THR A 4 9.89 -18.31 -7.55
N PRO A 5 9.47 -19.35 -8.30
CA PRO A 5 8.90 -19.15 -9.63
C PRO A 5 7.74 -18.15 -9.65
N ASP A 6 6.91 -18.16 -8.60
CA ASP A 6 5.76 -17.25 -8.49
C ASP A 6 6.19 -15.78 -8.29
N GLN A 7 7.20 -15.56 -7.44
CA GLN A 7 7.80 -14.24 -7.22
C GLN A 7 8.52 -13.73 -8.47
N GLN A 8 9.18 -14.63 -9.21
CA GLN A 8 9.81 -14.29 -10.47
C GLN A 8 8.77 -13.87 -11.52
N ALA A 9 7.67 -14.61 -11.65
CA ALA A 9 6.56 -14.26 -12.54
C ALA A 9 5.92 -12.90 -12.18
N MET A 10 5.81 -12.57 -10.89
CA MET A 10 5.39 -11.23 -10.46
C MET A 10 6.39 -10.15 -10.91
N LEU A 11 7.70 -10.37 -10.70
CA LEU A 11 8.76 -9.42 -11.09
C LEU A 11 8.84 -9.21 -12.61
N ASP A 12 8.59 -10.26 -13.38
CA ASP A 12 8.60 -10.24 -14.85
C ASP A 12 7.34 -9.58 -15.43
N GLY A 13 6.34 -9.29 -14.58
CA GLY A 13 5.11 -8.59 -14.95
C GLY A 13 3.98 -9.49 -15.44
N GLU A 14 4.13 -10.81 -15.34
CA GLU A 14 3.13 -11.78 -15.78
C GLU A 14 1.82 -11.69 -14.96
N LYS A 15 1.89 -11.10 -13.77
CA LYS A 15 0.73 -10.91 -12.87
C LYS A 15 0.21 -9.46 -12.82
N GLY A 16 0.56 -8.65 -13.82
CA GLY A 16 0.12 -7.28 -13.94
C GLY A 16 1.04 -6.26 -13.25
N TRP A 17 0.93 -5.02 -13.68
CA TRP A 17 1.81 -3.92 -13.27
C TRP A 17 1.87 -3.68 -11.76
N PRO A 18 0.77 -3.75 -10.98
CA PRO A 18 0.82 -3.51 -9.53
C PRO A 18 1.76 -4.47 -8.78
N LEU A 19 1.75 -5.75 -9.14
CA LEU A 19 2.65 -6.75 -8.54
C LEU A 19 4.08 -6.59 -9.05
N GLN A 20 4.23 -6.21 -10.32
CA GLN A 20 5.54 -5.97 -10.91
C GLN A 20 6.30 -4.85 -10.19
N ILE A 21 5.68 -3.69 -10.03
CA ILE A 21 6.33 -2.54 -9.39
C ILE A 21 6.60 -2.81 -7.91
N ALA A 22 5.70 -3.49 -7.20
CA ALA A 22 5.91 -3.90 -5.81
C ALA A 22 7.10 -4.87 -5.69
N MET A 23 7.19 -5.88 -6.57
CA MET A 23 8.32 -6.81 -6.57
C MET A 23 9.64 -6.13 -6.94
N GLN A 24 9.66 -5.19 -7.89
CA GLN A 24 10.86 -4.42 -8.22
C GLN A 24 11.38 -3.64 -6.99
N MET A 25 10.50 -3.04 -6.19
CA MET A 25 10.88 -2.34 -4.96
C MET A 25 11.43 -3.32 -3.91
N LEU A 26 10.72 -4.42 -3.66
CA LEU A 26 11.12 -5.41 -2.65
C LEU A 26 12.44 -6.10 -3.00
N THR A 27 12.66 -6.46 -4.27
CA THR A 27 13.91 -7.08 -4.71
C THR A 27 15.08 -6.11 -4.68
N ALA A 28 14.86 -4.83 -5.00
CA ALA A 28 15.89 -3.80 -4.88
C ALA A 28 16.34 -3.62 -3.42
N VAL A 29 15.39 -3.53 -2.48
CA VAL A 29 15.70 -3.45 -1.03
C VAL A 29 16.44 -4.70 -0.56
N GLY A 30 15.94 -5.89 -0.91
CA GLY A 30 16.59 -7.12 -0.47
C GLY A 30 17.98 -7.32 -1.11
N ALA A 31 18.19 -6.89 -2.35
CA ALA A 31 19.52 -6.91 -2.96
C ALA A 31 20.48 -5.93 -2.26
N ALA A 32 20.01 -4.73 -1.91
CA ALA A 32 20.82 -3.73 -1.19
C ALA A 32 21.22 -4.17 0.23
N LEU A 33 20.45 -5.07 0.84
CA LEU A 33 20.68 -5.61 2.18
C LEU A 33 21.31 -7.01 2.18
N ASP A 34 21.74 -7.53 1.02
CA ASP A 34 22.23 -8.91 0.85
C ASP A 34 21.25 -9.98 1.39
N ALA A 35 19.95 -9.69 1.35
CA ALA A 35 18.92 -10.58 1.84
C ALA A 35 18.87 -11.87 0.98
N PRO A 36 18.91 -13.06 1.62
CA PRO A 36 18.92 -14.32 0.89
C PRO A 36 17.56 -14.63 0.25
N ASP A 37 16.46 -14.29 0.93
CA ASP A 37 15.08 -14.63 0.55
C ASP A 37 14.06 -13.65 1.16
N MET A 38 12.81 -13.72 0.69
CA MET A 38 11.68 -12.98 1.24
C MET A 38 10.93 -13.83 2.27
N ILE A 39 10.49 -13.22 3.37
CA ILE A 39 9.67 -13.88 4.39
C ILE A 39 8.19 -13.55 4.13
N PRO A 40 7.28 -14.55 4.06
CA PRO A 40 5.86 -14.29 3.91
C PRO A 40 5.28 -13.62 5.16
N VAL A 41 4.41 -12.64 4.94
CA VAL A 41 3.60 -12.01 6.00
C VAL A 41 2.17 -12.52 5.95
N THR A 42 1.48 -12.48 7.08
CA THR A 42 0.06 -12.89 7.19
C THR A 42 -0.91 -11.71 7.16
N SER A 43 -0.42 -10.49 7.39
CA SER A 43 -1.20 -9.25 7.42
C SER A 43 -0.27 -8.02 7.35
N THR A 44 -0.82 -6.87 6.97
CA THR A 44 -0.09 -5.59 6.96
C THR A 44 -0.90 -4.46 7.64
N HIS A 45 -0.19 -3.47 8.16
CA HIS A 45 -0.77 -2.24 8.70
C HIS A 45 -0.06 -1.04 8.06
N LEU A 46 -0.79 -0.29 7.24
CA LEU A 46 -0.22 0.69 6.32
C LEU A 46 -0.27 2.10 6.91
N VAL A 47 0.83 2.83 6.75
CA VAL A 47 0.87 4.28 6.96
C VAL A 47 0.67 4.96 5.61
N ILE A 48 -0.35 5.80 5.50
CA ILE A 48 -0.67 6.54 4.28
C ILE A 48 -0.66 8.05 4.54
N ASP A 49 0.46 8.56 5.05
CA ASP A 49 0.60 9.97 5.42
C ASP A 49 0.73 10.85 4.16
N GLY A 50 -0.26 11.72 3.94
CA GLY A 50 -0.27 12.68 2.82
C GLY A 50 0.91 13.66 2.83
N THR A 51 1.51 13.96 3.99
CA THR A 51 2.70 14.84 4.07
C THR A 51 3.98 14.14 3.61
N ALA A 52 4.06 12.82 3.80
CA ALA A 52 5.21 12.02 3.39
C ALA A 52 5.10 11.55 1.94
N LEU A 53 3.90 11.17 1.51
CA LEU A 53 3.64 10.61 0.18
C LEU A 53 3.35 11.70 -0.86
N GLY A 54 2.71 12.81 -0.45
CA GLY A 54 2.34 13.90 -1.33
C GLY A 54 1.48 13.47 -2.52
N GLU A 55 1.41 14.37 -3.51
CA GLU A 55 0.67 14.14 -4.76
C GLU A 55 1.16 12.89 -5.51
N ALA A 56 2.48 12.68 -5.59
CA ALA A 56 3.03 11.53 -6.29
C ALA A 56 2.61 10.19 -5.67
N GLY A 57 2.53 10.12 -4.33
CA GLY A 57 2.04 8.92 -3.65
C GLY A 57 0.54 8.72 -3.79
N ARG A 58 -0.27 9.80 -3.82
CA ARG A 58 -1.69 9.73 -4.15
C ARG A 58 -1.90 9.16 -5.56
N ASP A 59 -1.23 9.74 -6.56
CA ASP A 59 -1.36 9.31 -7.95
C ASP A 59 -0.86 7.87 -8.15
N PHE A 60 0.18 7.47 -7.40
CA PHE A 60 0.64 6.09 -7.38
C PHE A 60 -0.43 5.12 -6.84
N LEU A 61 -1.08 5.44 -5.72
CA LEU A 61 -2.15 4.63 -5.15
C LEU A 61 -3.36 4.55 -6.09
N GLU A 62 -3.76 5.67 -6.71
CA GLU A 62 -4.86 5.70 -7.68
C GLU A 62 -4.55 4.87 -8.92
N ARG A 63 -3.32 4.97 -9.44
CA ARG A 63 -2.87 4.14 -10.57
C ARG A 63 -2.85 2.66 -10.22
N LEU A 64 -2.44 2.29 -9.00
CA LEU A 64 -2.52 0.89 -8.57
C LEU A 64 -3.96 0.37 -8.60
N VAL A 65 -4.94 1.20 -8.22
CA VAL A 65 -6.37 0.84 -8.31
C VAL A 65 -6.81 0.68 -9.77
N GLU A 66 -6.45 1.61 -10.64
CA GLU A 66 -6.80 1.59 -12.07
C GLU A 66 -6.28 0.33 -12.78
N GLU A 67 -5.06 -0.09 -12.41
CA GLU A 67 -4.40 -1.28 -12.94
C GLU A 67 -4.84 -2.59 -12.23
N GLY A 68 -5.92 -2.53 -11.44
CA GLY A 68 -6.54 -3.70 -10.81
C GLY A 68 -5.82 -4.23 -9.57
N GLY A 69 -4.98 -3.41 -8.93
CA GLY A 69 -4.24 -3.75 -7.72
C GLY A 69 -5.15 -4.17 -6.56
N ARG A 70 -4.69 -5.18 -5.81
CA ARG A 70 -5.35 -5.71 -4.62
C ARG A 70 -4.32 -6.13 -3.59
N PHE A 71 -4.64 -5.97 -2.30
CA PHE A 71 -3.83 -6.53 -1.23
C PHE A 71 -3.96 -8.06 -1.20
N ALA A 72 -2.83 -8.77 -1.16
CA ALA A 72 -2.79 -10.24 -1.16
C ALA A 72 -3.05 -10.85 0.23
N VAL A 73 -2.91 -10.03 1.28
CA VAL A 73 -3.15 -10.39 2.69
C VAL A 73 -4.03 -9.33 3.33
N PRO A 74 -4.72 -9.62 4.44
CA PRO A 74 -5.45 -8.61 5.20
C PRO A 74 -4.57 -7.38 5.47
N ALA A 75 -5.03 -6.23 4.99
CA ALA A 75 -4.34 -4.95 5.14
C ALA A 75 -5.25 -3.99 5.91
N SER A 76 -4.72 -3.32 6.92
CA SER A 76 -5.43 -2.29 7.69
C SER A 76 -4.71 -0.95 7.57
N ILE A 77 -5.42 0.14 7.85
CA ILE A 77 -4.91 1.51 7.72
C ILE A 77 -4.66 2.14 9.09
N ASN A 78 -3.45 2.68 9.29
CA ASN A 78 -3.08 3.44 10.47
C ASN A 78 -3.93 4.72 10.59
N ALA A 79 -3.86 5.40 11.73
CA ALA A 79 -4.44 6.72 11.90
C ALA A 79 -4.00 7.65 10.76
N ILE A 80 -4.96 8.39 10.22
CA ILE A 80 -4.74 9.41 9.20
C ILE A 80 -4.86 10.79 9.85
N ALA A 81 -4.14 11.77 9.33
CA ALA A 81 -4.11 13.13 9.87
C ALA A 81 -5.29 13.99 9.39
N VAL A 82 -6.50 13.42 9.30
CA VAL A 82 -7.71 14.10 8.84
C VAL A 82 -8.90 13.78 9.73
N ASP A 83 -9.63 14.81 10.13
CA ASP A 83 -10.97 14.68 10.67
C ASP A 83 -11.97 14.48 9.52
N ARG A 84 -12.45 13.23 9.36
CA ARG A 84 -13.38 12.83 8.31
C ARG A 84 -14.78 13.46 8.44
N THR A 85 -15.09 14.09 9.57
CA THR A 85 -16.38 14.75 9.82
C THR A 85 -16.35 16.26 9.53
N LYS A 86 -15.17 16.80 9.23
CA LYS A 86 -14.97 18.21 8.92
C LYS A 86 -15.68 18.58 7.60
N ALA A 87 -16.47 19.64 7.62
CA ALA A 87 -17.18 20.13 6.43
C ALA A 87 -16.27 20.95 5.49
N ASP A 88 -15.42 21.81 6.07
CA ASP A 88 -14.53 22.71 5.32
C ASP A 88 -13.10 22.14 5.27
N MET A 89 -12.88 21.17 4.39
CA MET A 89 -11.57 20.52 4.22
C MET A 89 -10.60 21.35 3.36
N THR A 90 -9.31 21.27 3.67
CA THR A 90 -8.24 21.79 2.79
C THR A 90 -7.97 20.84 1.63
N ALA A 91 -7.22 21.29 0.62
CA ALA A 91 -6.82 20.44 -0.50
C ALA A 91 -6.00 19.22 -0.03
N GLU A 92 -5.11 19.40 0.93
CA GLU A 92 -4.28 18.32 1.50
C GLU A 92 -5.13 17.30 2.27
N GLU A 93 -6.15 17.77 3.00
CA GLU A 93 -7.09 16.87 3.68
C GLU A 93 -7.91 16.06 2.66
N HIS A 94 -8.34 16.67 1.56
CA HIS A 94 -8.99 15.96 0.46
C HIS A 94 -8.08 14.91 -0.19
N ASP A 95 -6.80 15.21 -0.37
CA ASP A 95 -5.84 14.26 -0.93
C ASP A 95 -5.62 13.06 0.00
N GLN A 96 -5.52 13.30 1.31
CA GLN A 96 -5.45 12.25 2.31
C GLN A 96 -6.69 11.33 2.30
N ILE A 97 -7.89 11.88 2.06
CA ILE A 97 -9.12 11.09 1.88
C ILE A 97 -9.06 10.26 0.60
N ARG A 98 -8.62 10.82 -0.54
CA ARG A 98 -8.47 10.07 -1.79
C ARG A 98 -7.50 8.90 -1.67
N MET A 99 -6.40 9.09 -0.94
CA MET A 99 -5.46 8.01 -0.63
C MET A 99 -6.09 6.89 0.19
N LEU A 100 -6.91 7.24 1.21
CA LEU A 100 -7.66 6.25 1.98
C LEU A 100 -8.61 5.46 1.08
N GLU A 101 -9.40 6.15 0.25
CA GLU A 101 -10.34 5.52 -0.68
C GLU A 101 -9.65 4.60 -1.70
N ALA A 102 -8.47 4.99 -2.17
CA ALA A 102 -7.67 4.14 -3.06
C ALA A 102 -7.26 2.84 -2.36
N CYS A 103 -6.80 2.92 -1.10
CA CYS A 103 -6.50 1.73 -0.31
C CYS A 103 -7.74 0.87 -0.04
N GLU A 104 -8.89 1.46 0.27
CA GLU A 104 -10.17 0.74 0.44
C GLU A 104 -10.58 0.01 -0.85
N LYS A 105 -10.47 0.67 -2.01
CA LYS A 105 -10.74 0.06 -3.33
C LYS A 105 -9.83 -1.14 -3.61
N MET A 106 -8.60 -1.13 -3.11
CA MET A 106 -7.67 -2.27 -3.18
C MET A 106 -7.96 -3.36 -2.14
N GLY A 107 -8.92 -3.15 -1.23
CA GLY A 107 -9.37 -4.13 -0.23
C GLY A 107 -8.81 -3.93 1.18
N ALA A 108 -8.24 -2.76 1.49
CA ALA A 108 -7.81 -2.47 2.86
C ALA A 108 -9.00 -2.21 3.80
N LEU A 109 -8.86 -2.62 5.06
CA LEU A 109 -9.75 -2.23 6.15
C LEU A 109 -9.40 -0.80 6.61
N PRO A 110 -10.32 0.17 6.49
CA PRO A 110 -10.10 1.58 6.89
C PRO A 110 -10.21 1.77 8.41
N SER A 111 -9.43 1.02 9.18
CA SER A 111 -9.37 1.11 10.65
C SER A 111 -9.06 2.54 11.13
N CYS A 112 -8.26 3.28 10.36
CA CYS A 112 -7.81 4.64 10.67
C CYS A 112 -7.34 4.77 12.14
N SER A 113 -6.57 3.78 12.60
CA SER A 113 -6.16 3.65 14.00
C SER A 113 -4.76 3.10 14.10
N CYS A 114 -3.96 3.64 15.02
CA CYS A 114 -2.64 3.13 15.34
C CYS A 114 -2.66 1.83 16.16
N ASN A 115 -3.85 1.36 16.58
CA ASN A 115 -4.01 0.09 17.27
C ASN A 115 -4.80 -0.90 16.38
N PRO A 116 -4.11 -1.62 15.47
CA PRO A 116 -4.75 -2.52 14.52
C PRO A 116 -5.31 -3.80 15.15
N PHE A 117 -4.94 -4.14 16.39
CA PHE A 117 -5.28 -5.42 17.02
C PHE A 117 -6.60 -5.40 17.80
N ILE A 118 -7.17 -4.23 18.03
CA ILE A 118 -8.43 -4.06 18.79
C ILE A 118 -9.61 -3.67 17.91
N GLN A 119 -9.39 -3.51 16.62
CA GLN A 119 -10.41 -3.19 15.64
C GLN A 119 -10.65 -4.46 14.83
N GLY A 120 -11.60 -5.26 15.31
CA GLY A 120 -11.86 -6.63 14.87
C GLY A 120 -12.32 -6.79 13.44
#